data_AF-A0A7S2H6D1-F1
#
_entry.id   AF-A0A7S2H6D1-F1
#
_cell.length_a   1.000
_cell.length_b   1.000
_cell.length_c   1.000
_cell.angle_alpha   90.00
_cell.angle_beta   90.00
_cell.angle_gamma   90.00
#
_symmetry.space_group_name_H-M   'P 1'
#
loop_
_entity.id
_entity.type
_entity.pdbx_description
1 polymer ?
#
loop_
_entity_poly.entity_id
_entity_poly.type
_entity_poly.pdbx_seq_one_letter_code
_entity_poly.pdbx_strand_id
1 'polypeptide(L)'
;MTLFIPASFDFYMTSDGARDLSNVIIVRVLRVLRLMKVVRLVRATRVYRRWKSYLALSYGLETLVQCTLIVFLAGHWFACIITLQAVLHSAADQTWLGPDKYGICASGDDLLKQLTSANETSTTLISSAISSSVLLGCEKTSEGSMYLAALTWALMVLTGTGGTDAYPSAQSEGETFVVMVLVLLGALLWTYILSKFCDVAINSDPALTFYRQRLDDLNHFIKVNRVPLDMALRLREYVRRIIWGSRIRRAYQMLLWIIPERRRES
;
A
#
# COMPACT_ATOMS: atom_id res chain seq x y z
N MET A 1 -13.59 1.00 -15.17
CA MET A 1 -12.66 0.28 -14.28
C MET A 1 -11.21 0.34 -14.78
N THR A 2 -10.82 1.41 -15.48
CA THR A 2 -9.51 1.60 -16.16
C THR A 2 -8.65 2.68 -15.50
N LEU A 3 -9.05 3.19 -14.34
CA LEU A 3 -8.46 4.38 -13.72
C LEU A 3 -7.23 4.08 -12.83
N PHE A 4 -6.86 2.81 -12.69
CA PHE A 4 -5.80 2.36 -11.78
C PHE A 4 -4.74 1.46 -12.42
N ILE A 5 -4.77 1.24 -13.73
CA ILE A 5 -3.67 0.53 -14.41
C ILE A 5 -2.62 1.59 -14.76
N PRO A 6 -1.44 1.58 -14.10
CA PRO A 6 -0.38 2.51 -14.41
C PRO A 6 0.18 2.20 -15.80
N ALA A 7 0.62 3.24 -16.50
CA ALA A 7 1.18 3.17 -17.86
C ALA A 7 2.41 2.26 -18.01
N SER A 8 2.95 1.71 -16.91
CA SER A 8 3.99 0.68 -16.91
C SER A 8 3.50 -0.69 -17.37
N PHE A 9 2.20 -0.98 -17.32
CA PHE A 9 1.63 -2.25 -17.81
C PHE A 9 1.26 -2.20 -19.29
N ASP A 10 0.84 -1.03 -19.79
CA ASP A 10 0.66 -0.72 -21.23
C ASP A 10 2.00 -0.80 -22.03
N PHE A 11 3.11 -0.95 -21.31
CA PHE A 11 4.46 -1.12 -21.83
C PHE A 11 4.67 -2.43 -22.60
N TYR A 12 4.03 -3.53 -22.20
CA TYR A 12 4.34 -4.87 -22.72
C TYR A 12 3.71 -5.17 -24.09
N MET A 13 2.76 -4.34 -24.56
CA MET A 13 2.06 -4.58 -25.82
C MET A 13 2.77 -4.07 -27.08
N THR A 14 3.91 -3.36 -26.97
CA THR A 14 4.53 -2.67 -28.13
C THR A 14 5.96 -3.08 -28.46
N SER A 15 6.47 -4.21 -27.94
CA SER A 15 7.82 -4.68 -28.28
C SER A 15 7.85 -5.55 -29.55
N ASP A 16 7.31 -5.05 -30.65
CA ASP A 16 7.69 -5.52 -31.99
C ASP A 16 8.39 -4.36 -32.70
N GLY A 17 9.72 -4.46 -32.86
CA GLY A 17 10.51 -3.55 -33.68
C GLY A 17 11.71 -2.95 -32.96
N ALA A 18 12.83 -3.68 -32.97
CA ALA A 18 14.15 -3.14 -32.68
C ALA A 18 14.54 -2.07 -33.71
N ARG A 19 14.70 -0.80 -33.28
CA ARG A 19 15.65 0.19 -33.85
C ARG A 19 15.70 1.59 -33.18
N ASP A 20 14.89 1.90 -32.16
CA ASP A 20 14.95 3.20 -31.46
C ASP A 20 14.89 3.07 -29.92
N LEU A 21 15.85 2.38 -29.29
CA LEU A 21 15.77 2.10 -27.86
C LEU A 21 15.91 3.37 -26.98
N SER A 22 16.82 4.31 -27.29
CA SER A 22 17.09 5.48 -26.44
C SER A 22 16.01 6.57 -26.52
N ASN A 23 15.57 6.92 -27.73
CA ASN A 23 14.57 7.96 -27.95
C ASN A 23 13.20 7.54 -27.40
N VAL A 24 12.86 6.26 -27.51
CA VAL A 24 11.59 5.75 -27.01
C VAL A 24 11.62 5.60 -25.48
N ILE A 25 12.76 5.23 -24.86
CA ILE A 25 12.93 5.25 -23.40
C ILE A 25 12.76 6.66 -22.83
N ILE A 26 13.34 7.70 -23.45
CA ILE A 26 13.20 9.09 -23.00
C ILE A 26 11.74 9.55 -23.07
N VAL A 27 11.04 9.30 -24.19
CA VAL A 27 9.62 9.65 -24.32
C VAL A 27 8.74 8.87 -23.33
N ARG A 28 9.14 7.63 -22.97
CA ARG A 28 8.46 6.78 -21.98
C ARG A 28 8.70 7.25 -20.54
N VAL A 29 9.91 7.69 -20.17
CA VAL A 29 10.21 8.33 -18.87
C VAL A 29 9.45 9.66 -18.72
N LEU A 30 9.31 10.43 -19.80
CA LEU A 30 8.47 11.65 -19.81
C LEU A 30 6.98 11.34 -19.60
N ARG A 31 6.49 10.14 -19.93
CA ARG A 31 5.12 9.70 -19.57
C ARG A 31 5.00 9.34 -18.10
N VAL A 32 6.03 8.74 -17.49
CA VAL A 32 6.10 8.49 -16.03
C VAL A 32 6.14 9.80 -15.24
N LEU A 33 6.79 10.85 -15.76
CA LEU A 33 6.71 12.21 -15.21
C LEU A 33 5.26 12.76 -15.17
N ARG A 34 4.30 12.20 -15.92
CA ARG A 34 2.88 12.55 -15.74
C ARG A 34 2.32 12.05 -14.41
N LEU A 35 2.99 11.15 -13.68
CA LEU A 35 2.70 10.83 -12.29
C LEU A 35 3.00 12.00 -11.35
N MET A 36 3.73 13.04 -11.78
CA MET A 36 3.71 14.34 -11.09
C MET A 36 2.31 14.95 -11.02
N LYS A 37 1.31 14.44 -11.77
CA LYS A 37 -0.10 14.76 -11.54
C LYS A 37 -0.62 14.29 -10.18
N VAL A 38 0.08 13.43 -9.44
CA VAL A 38 -0.17 13.17 -8.01
C VAL A 38 -0.01 14.44 -7.17
N VAL A 39 0.78 15.43 -7.62
CA VAL A 39 0.80 16.80 -7.04
C VAL A 39 -0.58 17.49 -7.14
N ARG A 40 -1.42 17.13 -8.12
CA ARG A 40 -2.82 17.57 -8.16
C ARG A 40 -3.70 16.83 -7.15
N LEU A 41 -3.34 15.60 -6.76
CA LEU A 41 -3.98 14.88 -5.65
C LEU A 41 -3.73 15.60 -4.32
N VAL A 42 -2.59 16.28 -4.16
CA VAL A 42 -2.35 17.19 -3.00
C VAL A 42 -3.35 18.36 -2.97
N ARG A 43 -3.83 18.82 -4.14
CA ARG A 43 -4.94 19.79 -4.20
C ARG A 43 -6.26 19.14 -3.78
N ALA A 44 -6.50 17.87 -4.14
CA ALA A 44 -7.63 17.10 -3.64
C ALA A 44 -7.55 16.90 -2.11
N THR A 45 -6.36 16.78 -1.51
CA THR A 45 -6.17 16.78 -0.05
C THR A 45 -6.61 18.10 0.59
N ARG A 46 -6.39 19.25 -0.09
CA ARG A 46 -6.89 20.56 0.38
C ARG A 46 -8.42 20.66 0.28
N VAL A 47 -9.02 20.10 -0.77
CA VAL A 47 -10.49 20.03 -0.93
C VAL A 47 -11.10 19.06 0.09
N TYR A 48 -10.45 17.93 0.36
CA TYR A 48 -10.81 16.97 1.40
C TYR A 48 -10.82 17.63 2.79
N ARG A 49 -9.82 18.48 3.10
CA ARG A 49 -9.83 19.30 4.34
C ARG A 49 -11.04 20.24 4.44
N ARG A 50 -11.58 20.71 3.33
CA ARG A 50 -12.76 21.59 3.28
C ARG A 50 -14.06 20.79 3.38
N TRP A 51 -14.10 19.57 2.85
CA TRP A 51 -15.22 18.64 2.98
C TRP A 51 -15.28 18.00 4.37
N LYS A 52 -14.13 17.89 5.04
CA LYS A 52 -14.01 17.42 6.43
C LYS A 52 -14.89 18.20 7.41
N SER A 53 -15.23 19.46 7.15
CA SER A 53 -16.16 20.21 8.01
C SER A 53 -17.63 19.86 7.78
N TYR A 54 -17.97 19.28 6.62
CA TYR A 54 -19.34 18.88 6.28
C TYR A 54 -19.64 17.43 6.68
N LEU A 55 -18.61 16.58 6.78
CA LEU A 55 -18.72 15.22 7.30
C LEU A 55 -18.26 15.23 8.75
N ALA A 56 -19.18 15.03 9.70
CA ALA A 56 -18.90 14.88 11.13
C ALA A 56 -18.17 13.55 11.43
N LEU A 57 -16.98 13.37 10.85
CA LEU A 57 -16.16 12.16 10.99
C LEU A 57 -15.45 12.19 12.34
N SER A 58 -15.43 11.05 13.03
CA SER A 58 -14.65 10.88 14.25
C SER A 58 -13.15 10.91 13.93
N TYR A 59 -12.34 11.34 14.90
CA TYR A 59 -10.88 11.39 14.79
C TYR A 59 -10.26 10.03 14.42
N GLY A 60 -10.81 8.94 14.94
CA GLY A 60 -10.38 7.59 14.61
C GLY A 60 -10.63 7.22 13.15
N LEU A 61 -11.81 7.53 12.62
CA LEU A 61 -12.17 7.24 11.24
C LEU A 61 -11.31 8.03 10.24
N GLU A 62 -10.98 9.30 10.55
CA GLU A 62 -10.07 10.09 9.75
C GLU A 62 -8.69 9.40 9.60
N THR A 63 -8.13 8.96 10.72
CA THR A 63 -6.81 8.32 10.73
C THR A 63 -6.85 6.98 10.00
N LEU A 64 -7.91 6.19 10.16
CA LEU A 64 -8.09 4.92 9.43
C LEU A 64 -8.15 5.15 7.92
N VAL A 65 -8.98 6.08 7.45
CA VAL A 65 -9.09 6.43 6.02
C VAL A 65 -7.73 6.88 5.48
N GLN A 66 -7.01 7.71 6.24
CA GLN A 66 -5.67 8.16 5.85
C GLN A 66 -4.68 6.99 5.74
N CYS A 67 -4.63 6.09 6.73
CA CYS A 67 -3.78 4.89 6.70
C CYS A 67 -4.11 3.99 5.51
N THR A 68 -5.40 3.74 5.24
CA THR A 68 -5.84 2.95 4.09
C THR A 68 -5.37 3.56 2.76
N LEU A 69 -5.55 4.87 2.57
CA LEU A 69 -5.08 5.55 1.35
C LEU A 69 -3.56 5.48 1.18
N ILE A 70 -2.81 5.62 2.27
CA ILE A 70 -1.35 5.49 2.26
C ILE A 70 -0.92 4.08 1.84
N VAL A 71 -1.55 3.04 2.38
CA VAL A 71 -1.26 1.64 2.02
C VAL A 71 -1.50 1.38 0.53
N PHE A 72 -2.65 1.77 -0.01
CA PHE A 72 -2.96 1.56 -1.43
C PHE A 72 -2.01 2.33 -2.35
N LEU A 73 -1.69 3.58 -2.02
CA LEU A 73 -0.78 4.39 -2.83
C LEU A 73 0.66 3.84 -2.78
N ALA A 74 1.12 3.43 -1.60
CA ALA A 74 2.44 2.84 -1.43
C ALA A 74 2.54 1.49 -2.14
N GLY A 75 1.53 0.63 -2.02
CA GLY A 75 1.45 -0.64 -2.75
C GLY A 75 1.52 -0.45 -4.27
N HIS A 76 0.78 0.54 -4.79
CA HIS A 76 0.85 0.89 -6.21
C HIS A 76 2.24 1.41 -6.62
N TRP A 77 2.86 2.29 -5.83
CA TRP A 77 4.21 2.77 -6.09
C TRP A 77 5.25 1.65 -6.11
N PHE A 78 5.19 0.76 -5.12
CA PHE A 78 6.11 -0.38 -5.02
C PHE A 78 5.91 -1.33 -6.20
N ALA A 79 4.66 -1.65 -6.57
CA ALA A 79 4.34 -2.47 -7.73
C ALA A 79 4.86 -1.84 -9.05
N CYS A 80 4.69 -0.53 -9.21
CA CYS A 80 5.22 0.20 -10.37
C CYS A 80 6.74 0.16 -10.44
N ILE A 81 7.44 0.37 -9.31
CA ILE A 81 8.90 0.35 -9.26
C ILE A 81 9.41 -1.06 -9.59
N ILE A 82 8.82 -2.09 -9.00
CA ILE A 82 9.14 -3.51 -9.23
C ILE A 82 8.94 -3.92 -10.70
N THR A 83 7.88 -3.43 -11.33
CA THR A 83 7.63 -3.70 -12.75
C THR A 83 8.57 -2.88 -13.63
N LEU A 84 8.81 -1.61 -13.28
CA LEU A 84 9.69 -0.71 -14.02
C LEU A 84 11.14 -1.18 -14.02
N GLN A 85 11.66 -1.67 -12.89
CA GLN A 85 13.02 -2.21 -12.84
C GLN A 85 13.19 -3.42 -13.76
N ALA A 86 12.18 -4.30 -13.83
CA ALA A 86 12.24 -5.49 -14.66
C ALA A 86 12.20 -5.14 -16.15
N VAL A 87 11.41 -4.12 -16.47
CA VAL A 87 11.32 -3.52 -17.80
C VAL A 87 12.62 -2.83 -18.24
N LEU A 88 13.31 -2.16 -17.31
CA LEU A 88 14.56 -1.46 -17.62
C LEU A 88 15.78 -2.39 -17.67
N HIS A 89 15.64 -3.63 -17.18
CA HIS A 89 16.71 -4.60 -17.21
C HIS A 89 17.00 -5.08 -18.64
N SER A 90 18.27 -5.27 -18.99
CA SER A 90 18.70 -5.63 -20.34
C SER A 90 18.23 -7.01 -20.79
N ALA A 91 17.94 -7.91 -19.84
CA ALA A 91 17.48 -9.28 -20.07
C ALA A 91 16.19 -9.54 -19.27
N ALA A 92 15.03 -9.18 -19.82
CA ALA A 92 13.75 -9.25 -19.10
C ALA A 92 13.39 -10.69 -18.64
N ASP A 93 13.89 -11.70 -19.34
CA ASP A 93 13.80 -13.13 -19.04
C ASP A 93 14.51 -13.52 -17.73
N GLN A 94 15.53 -12.76 -17.32
CA GLN A 94 16.29 -12.98 -16.09
C GLN A 94 15.75 -12.19 -14.90
N THR A 95 14.53 -11.67 -14.96
CA THR A 95 13.90 -10.90 -13.87
C THR A 95 12.80 -11.72 -13.19
N TRP A 96 12.16 -11.17 -12.15
CA TRP A 96 10.97 -11.79 -11.54
C TRP A 96 9.82 -12.11 -12.51
N LEU A 97 9.79 -11.46 -13.69
CA LEU A 97 8.82 -11.69 -14.76
C LEU A 97 9.18 -12.88 -15.69
N GLY A 98 10.26 -13.59 -15.39
CA GLY A 98 10.85 -14.61 -16.25
C GLY A 98 9.90 -15.73 -16.71
N PRO A 99 10.40 -16.59 -17.62
CA PRO A 99 9.59 -17.53 -18.38
C PRO A 99 8.82 -18.53 -17.51
N ASP A 100 9.40 -18.94 -16.37
CA ASP A 100 8.81 -19.94 -15.48
C ASP A 100 7.53 -19.51 -14.75
N LYS A 101 7.21 -18.19 -14.70
CA LYS A 101 6.09 -17.67 -13.90
C LYS A 101 5.07 -16.85 -14.68
N TYR A 102 5.53 -15.91 -15.50
CA TYR A 102 4.65 -14.98 -16.21
C TYR A 102 4.81 -15.03 -17.74
N GLY A 103 5.61 -15.99 -18.23
CA GLY A 103 5.74 -16.32 -19.64
C GLY A 103 6.46 -15.28 -20.50
N ILE A 104 7.30 -14.43 -19.88
CA ILE A 104 8.11 -13.48 -20.64
C ILE A 104 9.42 -14.16 -21.04
N CYS A 105 9.53 -14.47 -22.32
CA CYS A 105 10.72 -15.07 -22.91
C CYS A 105 11.61 -14.00 -23.56
N ALA A 106 12.92 -14.28 -23.63
CA ALA A 106 13.86 -13.47 -24.39
C ALA A 106 13.36 -13.31 -25.84
N SER A 107 13.57 -12.11 -26.40
CA SER A 107 13.04 -11.70 -27.71
C SER A 107 13.18 -12.82 -28.74
N GLY A 108 12.09 -13.07 -29.49
CA GLY A 108 12.01 -14.12 -30.52
C GLY A 108 13.14 -14.09 -31.56
N ASP A 109 13.90 -13.00 -31.64
CA ASP A 109 15.14 -12.86 -32.40
C ASP A 109 16.23 -13.89 -32.02
N ASP A 110 16.32 -14.33 -30.76
CA ASP A 110 17.30 -15.35 -30.35
C ASP A 110 16.86 -16.77 -30.73
N LEU A 111 15.54 -17.02 -30.71
CA LEU A 111 14.96 -18.26 -31.22
C LEU A 111 15.05 -18.34 -32.75
N LEU A 112 14.84 -17.21 -33.45
CA LEU A 112 15.03 -17.09 -34.90
C LEU A 112 16.50 -17.24 -35.30
N LYS A 113 17.45 -16.74 -34.49
CA LYS A 113 18.89 -17.01 -34.68
C LYS A 113 19.25 -18.48 -34.48
N GLN A 114 18.66 -19.16 -33.49
CA GLN A 114 18.83 -20.61 -33.34
C GLN A 114 18.23 -21.39 -34.53
N LEU A 115 17.04 -21.00 -35.01
CA LEU A 115 16.38 -21.63 -36.15
C LEU A 115 17.09 -21.37 -37.50
N THR A 116 17.63 -20.17 -37.71
CA THR A 116 18.39 -19.84 -38.95
C THR A 116 19.75 -20.53 -39.03
N SER A 117 20.32 -20.96 -37.90
CA SER A 117 21.54 -21.80 -37.87
C SER A 117 21.27 -23.27 -38.22
N ALA A 118 20.00 -23.69 -38.25
CA ALA A 118 19.56 -25.06 -38.46
C ALA A 118 18.88 -25.28 -39.83
N ASN A 119 19.11 -24.41 -40.82
CA ASN A 119 18.45 -24.60 -42.11
C ASN A 119 19.08 -25.75 -42.90
N GLU A 120 18.40 -26.89 -42.93
CA GLU A 120 17.79 -27.37 -44.16
C GLU A 120 16.76 -28.48 -43.87
N THR A 121 15.57 -28.26 -44.42
CA THR A 121 14.43 -29.19 -44.56
C THR A 121 13.43 -29.33 -43.40
N SER A 122 12.16 -29.23 -43.82
CA SER A 122 10.94 -29.74 -43.17
C SER A 122 10.09 -28.71 -42.43
N THR A 123 9.00 -28.36 -43.11
CA THR A 123 7.80 -27.62 -42.70
C THR A 123 7.12 -28.13 -41.42
N THR A 124 7.62 -29.20 -40.81
CA THR A 124 7.22 -29.73 -39.50
C THR A 124 7.90 -29.04 -38.31
N LEU A 125 8.99 -28.28 -38.55
CA LEU A 125 9.72 -27.57 -37.49
C LEU A 125 9.07 -26.26 -37.04
N ILE A 126 8.23 -25.65 -37.88
CA ILE A 126 7.49 -24.42 -37.51
C ILE A 126 6.38 -24.77 -36.51
N SER A 127 5.68 -25.90 -36.71
CA SER A 127 4.72 -26.42 -35.74
C SER A 127 5.38 -26.82 -34.42
N SER A 128 6.61 -27.35 -34.44
CA SER A 128 7.36 -27.63 -33.21
C SER A 128 7.97 -26.39 -32.57
N ALA A 129 8.28 -25.32 -33.31
CA ALA A 129 8.73 -24.04 -32.75
C ALA A 129 7.59 -23.32 -32.01
N ILE A 130 6.37 -23.38 -32.55
CA ILE A 130 5.15 -22.91 -31.88
C ILE A 130 4.87 -23.77 -30.64
N SER A 131 5.00 -25.11 -30.74
CA SER A 131 4.89 -25.99 -29.57
C SER A 131 6.01 -25.77 -28.54
N SER A 132 7.24 -25.43 -28.95
CA SER A 132 8.33 -25.10 -28.04
C SER A 132 8.11 -23.77 -27.34
N SER A 133 7.54 -22.75 -27.99
CA SER A 133 7.16 -21.51 -27.31
C SER A 133 6.09 -21.72 -26.23
N VAL A 134 5.20 -22.70 -26.42
CA VAL A 134 4.21 -23.14 -25.43
C VAL A 134 4.83 -24.06 -24.36
N LEU A 135 5.79 -24.92 -24.74
CA LEU A 135 6.53 -25.79 -23.82
C LEU A 135 7.55 -25.02 -22.93
N LEU A 136 8.04 -23.87 -23.41
CA LEU A 136 8.90 -22.92 -22.69
C LEU A 136 8.08 -21.89 -21.88
N GLY A 137 6.76 -22.02 -21.82
CA GLY A 137 5.91 -21.19 -20.98
C GLY A 137 5.66 -19.78 -21.50
N CYS A 138 5.95 -19.47 -22.76
CA CYS A 138 5.83 -18.12 -23.34
C CYS A 138 4.38 -17.75 -23.72
N GLU A 139 3.38 -18.12 -22.92
CA GLU A 139 1.99 -17.70 -23.14
C GLU A 139 1.78 -16.29 -22.59
N LYS A 140 1.33 -15.37 -23.44
CA LYS A 140 1.07 -13.98 -23.09
C LYS A 140 -0.04 -13.91 -22.02
N THR A 141 0.35 -13.68 -20.78
CA THR A 141 -0.60 -13.56 -19.66
C THR A 141 -1.42 -12.27 -19.76
N SER A 142 -2.63 -12.29 -19.19
CA SER A 142 -3.53 -11.13 -19.22
C SER A 142 -2.92 -9.91 -18.51
N GLU A 143 -3.15 -8.71 -19.02
CA GLU A 143 -2.58 -7.47 -18.45
C GLU A 143 -2.93 -7.29 -16.96
N GLY A 144 -4.16 -7.66 -16.59
CA GLY A 144 -4.65 -7.60 -15.22
C GLY A 144 -3.95 -8.58 -14.29
N SER A 145 -3.60 -9.79 -14.76
CA SER A 145 -2.93 -10.78 -13.93
C SER A 145 -1.51 -10.36 -13.56
N MET A 146 -0.78 -9.74 -14.49
CA MET A 146 0.57 -9.23 -14.21
C MET A 146 0.53 -8.07 -13.21
N TYR A 147 -0.46 -7.16 -13.31
CA TYR A 147 -0.60 -6.06 -12.35
C TYR A 147 -0.97 -6.57 -10.96
N LEU A 148 -1.90 -7.52 -10.87
CA LEU A 148 -2.28 -8.12 -9.61
C LEU A 148 -1.09 -8.86 -8.96
N ALA A 149 -0.28 -9.57 -9.76
CA ALA A 149 0.95 -10.20 -9.29
C ALA A 149 1.98 -9.20 -8.75
N ALA A 150 2.22 -8.09 -9.48
CA ALA A 150 3.11 -7.04 -9.00
C ALA A 150 2.58 -6.38 -7.72
N LEU A 151 1.26 -6.17 -7.63
CA LEU A 151 0.61 -5.57 -6.48
C LEU A 151 0.63 -6.48 -5.25
N THR A 152 0.38 -7.79 -5.42
CA THR A 152 0.48 -8.75 -4.31
C THR A 152 1.92 -8.80 -3.81
N TRP A 153 2.92 -8.89 -4.70
CA TRP A 153 4.33 -8.84 -4.32
C TRP A 153 4.68 -7.55 -3.55
N ALA A 154 4.30 -6.40 -4.10
CA ALA A 154 4.50 -5.10 -3.46
C ALA A 154 3.86 -4.99 -2.07
N LEU A 155 2.65 -5.51 -1.90
CA LEU A 155 1.97 -5.52 -0.61
C LEU A 155 2.70 -6.37 0.42
N MET A 156 3.30 -7.50 0.04
CA MET A 156 4.08 -8.30 0.99
C MET A 156 5.44 -7.68 1.32
N VAL A 157 6.07 -7.00 0.36
CA VAL A 157 7.27 -6.20 0.64
C VAL A 157 6.92 -5.08 1.63
N LEU A 158 5.74 -4.48 1.49
CA LEU A 158 5.24 -3.46 2.41
C LEU A 158 4.90 -4.03 3.80
N THR A 159 4.15 -5.13 3.89
CA THR A 159 3.68 -5.70 5.17
C THR A 159 4.70 -6.60 5.85
N GLY A 160 5.71 -7.07 5.12
CA GLY A 160 6.70 -8.04 5.61
C GLY A 160 6.16 -9.47 5.76
N THR A 161 5.00 -9.82 5.17
CA THR A 161 4.39 -11.16 5.34
C THR A 161 5.10 -12.28 4.59
N GLY A 162 5.86 -11.96 3.53
CA GLY A 162 6.53 -12.96 2.68
C GLY A 162 5.57 -13.97 2.02
N GLY A 163 6.11 -14.92 1.23
CA GLY A 163 5.39 -16.15 0.89
C GLY A 163 4.67 -16.23 -0.46
N THR A 164 4.99 -15.40 -1.47
CA THR A 164 4.60 -15.69 -2.86
C THR A 164 5.74 -16.25 -3.66
N ASP A 165 5.41 -16.79 -4.83
CA ASP A 165 6.38 -17.24 -5.81
C ASP A 165 7.24 -16.09 -6.38
N ALA A 166 6.89 -14.81 -6.23
CA ALA A 166 7.69 -13.69 -6.72
C ALA A 166 8.88 -13.36 -5.79
N TYR A 167 10.10 -13.46 -6.32
CA TYR A 167 11.36 -13.12 -5.65
C TYR A 167 12.30 -12.43 -6.65
N PRO A 168 13.22 -11.56 -6.18
CA PRO A 168 14.25 -11.02 -7.06
C PRO A 168 15.06 -12.17 -7.67
N SER A 169 15.45 -12.03 -8.94
CA SER A 169 16.22 -13.08 -9.58
C SER A 169 17.62 -13.17 -8.96
N ALA A 170 18.12 -14.39 -8.79
CA ALA A 170 19.49 -14.61 -8.29
C ALA A 170 20.57 -14.14 -9.29
N GLN A 171 20.19 -13.88 -10.54
CA GLN A 171 21.10 -13.50 -11.63
C GLN A 171 21.26 -11.98 -11.77
N SER A 172 20.33 -11.19 -11.21
CA SER A 172 20.36 -9.72 -11.29
C SER A 172 20.68 -9.09 -9.93
N GLU A 173 21.94 -8.71 -9.75
CA GLU A 173 22.40 -7.98 -8.55
C GLU A 173 21.65 -6.64 -8.38
N GLY A 174 21.32 -5.98 -9.49
CA GLY A 174 20.59 -4.72 -9.51
C GLY A 174 19.15 -4.84 -9.00
N GLU A 175 18.44 -5.91 -9.40
CA GLU A 175 17.08 -6.18 -8.91
C GLU A 175 17.07 -6.43 -7.40
N THR A 176 18.02 -7.23 -6.93
CA THR A 176 18.17 -7.55 -5.51
C THR A 176 18.43 -6.30 -4.67
N PHE A 177 19.29 -5.39 -5.15
CA PHE A 177 19.56 -4.13 -4.45
C PHE A 177 18.33 -3.22 -4.35
N VAL A 178 17.57 -3.07 -5.44
CA VAL A 178 16.35 -2.24 -5.44
C VAL A 178 15.28 -2.86 -4.52
N VAL A 179 15.09 -4.18 -4.56
CA VAL A 179 14.16 -4.88 -3.67
C VAL A 179 14.59 -4.73 -2.20
N MET A 180 15.88 -4.82 -1.89
CA MET A 180 16.39 -4.58 -0.53
C MET A 180 16.03 -3.17 -0.02
N VAL A 181 16.20 -2.14 -0.86
CA VAL A 181 15.80 -0.76 -0.51
C VAL A 181 14.29 -0.66 -0.30
N LEU A 182 13.48 -1.28 -1.16
CA LEU A 182 12.03 -1.30 -1.02
C LEU A 182 11.57 -2.02 0.25
N VAL A 183 12.22 -3.12 0.64
CA VAL A 183 11.95 -3.82 1.90
C VAL A 183 12.25 -2.92 3.10
N LEU A 184 13.38 -2.21 3.12
CA LEU A 184 13.73 -1.30 4.20
C LEU A 184 12.70 -0.16 4.33
N LEU A 185 12.34 0.47 3.20
CA LEU A 185 11.33 1.53 3.15
C LEU A 185 9.94 1.00 3.52
N GLY A 186 9.60 -0.22 3.09
CA GLY A 186 8.37 -0.92 3.43
C GLY A 186 8.23 -1.15 4.94
N ALA A 187 9.29 -1.64 5.58
CA ALA A 187 9.31 -1.86 7.03
C ALA A 187 9.10 -0.56 7.82
N LEU A 188 9.76 0.53 7.42
CA LEU A 188 9.57 1.85 8.06
C LEU A 188 8.14 2.38 7.85
N LEU A 189 7.57 2.20 6.67
CA LEU A 189 6.22 2.66 6.38
C LEU A 189 5.17 1.81 7.14
N TRP A 190 5.35 0.50 7.21
CA TRP A 190 4.44 -0.40 7.91
C TRP A 190 4.43 -0.15 9.42
N THR A 191 5.60 0.05 10.02
CA THR A 191 5.70 0.41 11.45
C THR A 191 5.05 1.75 11.75
N TYR A 192 5.16 2.74 10.87
CA TYR A 192 4.42 4.00 10.97
C TYR A 192 2.89 3.79 10.93
N ILE A 193 2.39 2.98 10.00
CA ILE A 193 0.95 2.68 9.90
C ILE A 193 0.45 1.95 11.14
N LEU A 194 1.18 0.93 11.60
CA LEU A 194 0.85 0.18 12.81
C LEU A 194 0.82 1.09 14.04
N SER A 195 1.77 2.02 14.15
CA SER A 195 1.83 3.00 15.24
C SER A 195 0.60 3.92 15.24
N LYS A 196 0.12 4.34 14.07
CA LYS A 196 -1.11 5.14 13.95
C LYS A 196 -2.36 4.35 14.34
N PHE A 197 -2.42 3.07 13.99
CA PHE A 197 -3.52 2.22 14.42
C PHE A 197 -3.57 2.07 15.96
N CYS A 198 -2.41 1.83 16.59
CA CYS A 198 -2.30 1.78 18.05
C CYS A 198 -2.68 3.10 18.72
N ASP A 199 -2.24 4.24 18.16
CA ASP A 199 -2.58 5.57 18.65
C ASP A 199 -4.10 5.80 18.67
N VAL A 200 -4.78 5.47 17.57
CA VAL A 200 -6.24 5.56 17.48
C VAL A 200 -6.92 4.61 18.46
N ALA A 201 -6.45 3.37 18.59
CA ALA A 201 -7.04 2.39 19.50
C ALA A 201 -7.02 2.87 20.96
N ILE A 202 -5.92 3.49 21.39
CA ILE A 202 -5.73 3.98 22.76
C ILE A 202 -6.44 5.32 22.99
N ASN A 203 -6.41 6.21 22.01
CA ASN A 203 -6.87 7.59 22.14
C ASN A 203 -8.26 7.86 21.56
N SER A 204 -8.95 6.83 21.06
CA SER A 204 -10.32 6.94 20.51
C SER A 204 -11.36 7.35 21.54
N ASP A 205 -11.21 6.96 22.81
CA ASP A 205 -12.08 7.39 23.92
C ASP A 205 -11.25 8.01 25.06
N PRO A 206 -10.96 9.32 25.01
CA PRO A 206 -10.22 9.98 26.07
C PRO A 206 -10.97 9.98 27.41
N ALA A 207 -12.30 9.89 27.40
CA ALA A 207 -13.09 9.84 28.63
C ALA A 207 -12.93 8.48 29.34
N LEU A 208 -12.89 7.40 28.57
CA LEU A 208 -12.60 6.06 29.09
C LEU A 208 -11.16 5.95 29.62
N THR A 209 -10.19 6.54 28.93
CA THR A 209 -8.79 6.57 29.39
C THR A 209 -8.65 7.29 30.72
N PHE A 210 -9.27 8.47 30.87
CA PHE A 210 -9.31 9.20 32.14
C PHE A 210 -9.99 8.41 33.27
N TYR A 211 -11.08 7.69 32.95
CA TYR A 211 -11.75 6.81 33.93
C TYR A 211 -10.84 5.71 34.45
N ARG A 212 -10.14 5.02 33.54
CA ARG A 212 -9.19 3.95 33.89
C ARG A 212 -8.09 4.47 34.81
N GLN A 213 -7.45 5.59 34.44
CA GLN A 213 -6.44 6.25 35.27
C GLN A 213 -6.97 6.57 36.68
N ARG A 214 -8.17 7.14 36.78
CA ARG A 214 -8.74 7.52 38.09
C ARG A 214 -9.08 6.30 38.96
N LEU A 215 -9.48 5.20 38.35
CA LEU A 215 -9.68 3.95 39.08
C LEU A 215 -8.36 3.35 39.56
N ASP A 216 -7.29 3.44 38.77
CA ASP A 216 -5.98 2.92 39.15
C ASP A 216 -5.40 3.72 40.32
N ASP A 217 -5.53 5.05 40.30
CA ASP A 217 -5.16 5.93 41.43
C ASP A 217 -5.92 5.55 42.71
N LEU A 218 -7.24 5.30 42.59
CA LEU A 218 -8.07 4.88 43.71
C LEU A 218 -7.62 3.52 44.26
N ASN A 219 -7.30 2.57 43.38
CA ASN A 219 -6.83 1.25 43.80
C ASN A 219 -5.48 1.32 44.51
N HIS A 220 -4.60 2.19 44.02
CA HIS A 220 -3.33 2.48 44.68
C HIS A 220 -3.56 3.04 46.09
N PHE A 221 -4.46 4.04 46.23
CA PHE A 221 -4.84 4.61 47.52
C PHE A 221 -5.41 3.56 48.50
N ILE A 222 -6.31 2.69 48.02
CA ILE A 222 -6.91 1.62 48.83
C ILE A 222 -5.83 0.66 49.34
N LYS A 223 -4.87 0.30 48.48
CA LYS A 223 -3.80 -0.65 48.80
C LYS A 223 -2.81 -0.06 49.81
N VAL A 224 -2.37 1.18 49.61
CA VAL A 224 -1.40 1.86 50.48
C VAL A 224 -1.98 2.09 51.88
N ASN A 225 -3.23 2.54 51.96
CA ASN A 225 -3.88 2.86 53.24
C ASN A 225 -4.60 1.67 53.90
N ARG A 226 -4.51 0.47 53.31
CA ARG A 226 -5.18 -0.77 53.76
C ARG A 226 -6.67 -0.54 54.07
N VAL A 227 -7.38 0.09 53.14
CA VAL A 227 -8.81 0.40 53.29
C VAL A 227 -9.62 -0.91 53.32
N PRO A 228 -10.56 -1.11 54.28
CA PRO A 228 -11.38 -2.31 54.36
C PRO A 228 -12.28 -2.46 53.13
N LEU A 229 -12.59 -3.72 52.77
CA LEU A 229 -13.27 -4.07 51.51
C LEU A 229 -14.61 -3.34 51.32
N ASP A 230 -15.41 -3.20 52.38
CA ASP A 230 -16.71 -2.53 52.30
C ASP A 230 -16.60 -1.06 51.86
N MET A 231 -15.63 -0.32 52.45
CA MET A 231 -15.38 1.07 52.08
C MET A 231 -14.79 1.19 50.68
N ALA A 232 -13.89 0.28 50.30
CA ALA A 232 -13.31 0.23 48.95
C ALA A 232 -14.38 0.06 47.86
N LEU A 233 -15.38 -0.80 48.08
CA LEU A 233 -16.50 -1.00 47.16
C LEU A 233 -17.32 0.28 46.99
N ARG A 234 -17.66 0.95 48.10
CA ARG A 234 -18.39 2.23 48.08
C ARG A 234 -17.64 3.32 47.33
N LEU A 235 -16.32 3.44 47.53
CA LEU A 235 -15.50 4.41 46.80
C LEU A 235 -15.48 4.14 45.29
N ARG A 236 -15.31 2.88 44.88
CA ARG A 236 -15.32 2.51 43.44
C ARG A 236 -16.67 2.82 42.80
N GLU A 237 -17.76 2.58 43.51
CA GLU A 237 -19.10 2.88 43.02
C GLU A 237 -19.36 4.38 42.92
N TYR A 238 -18.88 5.18 43.89
CA TYR A 238 -18.94 6.63 43.86
C TYR A 238 -18.17 7.22 42.67
N VAL A 239 -16.93 6.77 42.44
CA VAL A 239 -16.12 7.20 41.28
C VAL A 239 -16.82 6.87 39.96
N ARG A 240 -17.41 5.68 39.84
CA ARG A 240 -18.22 5.30 38.67
C ARG A 240 -19.38 6.28 38.44
N ARG A 241 -20.17 6.60 39.49
CA ARG A 241 -21.31 7.53 39.37
C ARG A 241 -20.89 8.94 38.98
N ILE A 242 -19.84 9.48 39.59
CA ILE A 242 -19.36 10.85 39.28
C ILE A 242 -19.01 10.96 37.80
N ILE A 243 -18.29 9.97 37.27
CA ILE A 243 -17.76 10.03 35.90
C ILE A 243 -18.89 9.96 34.89
N TRP A 244 -19.87 9.08 35.09
CA TRP A 244 -21.10 9.06 34.28
C TRP A 244 -21.84 10.41 34.33
N GLY A 245 -22.03 10.99 35.51
CA GLY A 245 -22.66 12.32 35.64
C GLY A 245 -21.83 13.46 35.03
N SER A 246 -20.50 13.33 35.01
CA SER A 246 -19.60 14.34 34.44
C SER A 246 -19.67 14.42 32.91
N ARG A 247 -19.92 13.29 32.22
CA ARG A 247 -20.07 13.26 30.75
C ARG A 247 -21.25 14.11 30.29
N ILE A 248 -22.37 14.00 30.99
CA ILE A 248 -23.59 14.77 30.74
C ILE A 248 -23.33 16.26 30.97
N ARG A 249 -22.72 16.64 32.09
CA ARG A 249 -22.40 18.05 32.38
C ARG A 249 -21.47 18.70 31.35
N ARG A 250 -20.45 17.99 30.86
CA ARG A 250 -19.56 18.52 29.80
C ARG A 250 -20.30 18.73 28.47
N ALA A 251 -21.24 17.86 28.12
CA ALA A 251 -22.09 18.05 26.94
C ALA A 251 -22.97 19.31 27.07
N TYR A 252 -23.59 19.54 28.23
CA TYR A 252 -24.34 20.77 28.51
C TYR A 252 -23.45 22.03 28.49
N GLN A 253 -22.24 21.97 29.02
CA GLN A 253 -21.29 23.09 28.98
C GLN A 253 -20.82 23.42 27.56
N MET A 254 -20.59 22.42 26.70
CA MET A 254 -20.30 22.66 25.27
C MET A 254 -21.47 23.34 24.57
N LEU A 255 -22.70 22.91 24.82
CA LEU A 255 -23.90 23.55 24.27
C LEU A 255 -24.02 25.01 24.74
N LEU A 256 -23.80 25.27 26.02
CA LEU A 256 -23.83 26.62 26.59
C LEU A 256 -22.71 27.53 26.07
N TRP A 257 -21.58 26.98 25.61
CA TRP A 257 -20.51 27.74 24.97
C TRP A 257 -20.78 28.04 23.49
N ILE A 258 -21.56 27.19 22.80
CA ILE A 258 -21.94 27.37 21.39
C ILE A 258 -23.09 28.39 21.22
N ILE A 259 -24.03 28.42 22.16
CA ILE A 259 -25.23 29.27 22.11
C ILE A 259 -25.00 30.80 22.31
N PRO A 260 -23.99 31.33 23.03
CA PRO A 260 -23.82 32.78 23.22
C PRO A 260 -23.43 33.48 21.91
N GLU A 261 -22.69 32.79 21.05
CA GLU A 261 -22.16 33.36 19.80
C GLU A 261 -23.26 33.55 18.75
N ARG A 262 -24.25 32.64 18.71
CA ARG A 262 -25.40 32.74 17.79
C ARG A 262 -26.34 33.90 18.10
N ARG A 263 -26.30 34.45 19.33
CA ARG A 263 -27.15 35.57 19.75
C ARG A 263 -26.52 36.94 19.46
N ARG A 264 -25.25 36.98 19.03
CA ARG A 264 -24.54 38.22 18.63
C ARG A 264 -24.53 38.47 17.12
N GLU A 265 -24.95 37.49 16.32
CA GLU A 265 -25.01 37.57 14.85
C GLU A 265 -26.44 37.76 14.30
N SER A 266 -27.45 37.93 15.17
CA SER A 266 -28.84 38.26 14.84
C SER A 266 -29.20 39.63 15.39
#